data_AF-A0A6G1C7H6-F1
#
_entry.id   AF-A0A6G1C7H6-F1
#
_cell.length_a   1.000
_cell.length_b   1.000
_cell.length_c   1.000
_cell.angle_alpha   90.00
_cell.angle_beta   90.00
_cell.angle_gamma   90.00
#
_symmetry.space_group_name_H-M   'P 1'
#
loop_
_entity.id
_entity.type
_entity.pdbx_description
1 polymer ?
#
loop_
_entity_poly.entity_id
_entity_poly.type
_entity_poly.pdbx_seq_one_letter_code
_entity_poly.pdbx_strand_id
1 'polypeptide(L)'
;YGSWAVCFTYATFFAIKGLAAAGRTYQNSSPIRKACNFLLSKQLSTGGWGEDYICCQVEEYIDSGRPHAVNTAWAMLGLLYAGQVELDPAPLYRAAKELINMQLDTGEFPQQEIVGNFNSSLFFNYTNYRNLFPIWALGEFRRRLLAKKAKEG
;
A
#
# COMPACT_ATOMS: atom_id res chain seq x y z
N TYR A 1 -0.85 14.01 0.60
CA TYR A 1 -1.98 13.99 1.55
C TYR A 1 -3.20 13.40 0.85
N GLY A 2 -3.95 12.54 1.53
CA GLY A 2 -5.17 11.90 1.01
C GLY A 2 -6.42 12.60 1.55
N SER A 3 -7.21 13.18 0.66
CA SER A 3 -8.44 13.89 1.04
C SER A 3 -9.67 12.99 1.17
N TRP A 4 -9.55 11.71 0.82
CA TRP A 4 -10.68 10.75 0.70
C TRP A 4 -10.47 9.43 1.47
N ALA A 5 -9.31 9.24 2.11
CA ALA A 5 -8.95 8.10 2.96
C ALA A 5 -7.72 8.47 3.81
N VAL A 6 -7.45 7.69 4.87
CA VAL A 6 -6.30 7.86 5.77
C VAL A 6 -5.05 7.15 5.21
N CYS A 7 -3.94 7.83 4.88
CA CYS A 7 -3.85 9.17 4.32
C CYS A 7 -2.79 9.17 3.21
N PHE A 8 -1.55 8.91 3.59
CA PHE A 8 -0.41 8.99 2.70
C PHE A 8 -0.21 7.72 1.90
N THR A 9 -0.49 6.52 2.45
CA THR A 9 -0.43 5.27 1.67
C THR A 9 -1.46 5.28 0.55
N TYR A 10 -2.69 5.72 0.84
CA TYR A 10 -3.75 5.90 -0.15
C TYR A 10 -3.38 6.92 -1.23
N ALA A 11 -3.04 8.15 -0.82
CA ALA A 11 -2.72 9.21 -1.77
C ALA A 11 -1.51 8.87 -2.64
N THR A 12 -0.48 8.28 -2.03
CA THR A 12 0.73 7.87 -2.74
C THR A 12 0.43 6.77 -3.74
N PHE A 13 -0.39 5.78 -3.37
CA PHE A 13 -0.81 4.73 -4.29
C PHE A 13 -1.48 5.31 -5.54
N PHE A 14 -2.51 6.15 -5.38
CA PHE A 14 -3.23 6.72 -6.53
C PHE A 14 -2.35 7.68 -7.34
N ALA A 15 -1.50 8.48 -6.70
CA ALA A 15 -0.56 9.36 -7.39
C ALA A 15 0.44 8.57 -8.24
N ILE A 16 1.05 7.51 -7.69
CA ILE A 16 1.96 6.63 -8.45
C ILE A 16 1.19 5.99 -9.60
N LYS A 17 0.00 5.43 -9.36
CA LYS A 17 -0.81 4.77 -10.39
C LYS A 17 -1.15 5.73 -11.54
N GLY A 18 -1.53 6.98 -11.24
CA GLY A 18 -1.81 8.00 -12.25
C GLY A 18 -0.57 8.39 -13.06
N LEU A 19 0.57 8.59 -12.39
CA LEU A 19 1.84 8.87 -13.07
C LEU A 19 2.28 7.69 -13.95
N ALA A 20 2.13 6.46 -13.47
CA ALA A 20 2.43 5.25 -14.24
C ALA A 20 1.55 5.14 -15.49
N ALA A 21 0.26 5.45 -15.39
CA ALA A 21 -0.65 5.50 -16.54
C ALA A 21 -0.24 6.57 -17.58
N ALA A 22 0.39 7.66 -17.13
CA ALA A 22 0.97 8.69 -17.99
C ALA A 22 2.38 8.34 -18.53
N GLY A 23 2.82 7.07 -18.43
CA GLY A 23 4.12 6.61 -18.94
C GLY A 23 5.31 6.97 -18.06
N ARG A 24 5.09 7.45 -16.83
CA ARG A 24 6.16 7.71 -15.87
C ARG A 24 6.57 6.43 -15.17
N THR A 25 7.87 6.21 -15.04
CA THR A 25 8.47 5.01 -14.43
C THR A 25 9.46 5.42 -13.35
N TYR A 26 9.91 4.46 -12.55
CA TYR A 26 10.97 4.70 -11.58
C TYR A 26 12.24 5.31 -12.21
N GLN A 27 12.58 4.92 -13.43
CA GLN A 27 13.79 5.38 -14.14
C GLN A 27 13.66 6.82 -14.64
N ASN A 28 12.48 7.21 -15.13
CA ASN A 28 12.28 8.50 -15.80
C ASN A 28 11.60 9.59 -14.93
N SER A 29 11.20 9.28 -13.70
CA SER A 29 10.39 10.18 -12.87
C SER A 29 10.93 10.33 -11.44
N SER A 30 11.45 11.52 -11.14
CA SER A 30 11.85 11.90 -9.78
C SER A 30 10.71 11.82 -8.75
N PRO A 31 9.47 12.27 -9.06
CA PRO A 31 8.33 12.09 -8.16
C PRO A 31 8.04 10.63 -7.79
N ILE A 32 8.12 9.69 -8.76
CA ILE A 32 7.91 8.27 -8.46
C ILE A 32 8.99 7.74 -7.51
N ARG A 33 10.26 8.10 -7.73
CA ARG A 33 11.35 7.70 -6.83
C ARG A 33 11.15 8.21 -5.41
N LYS A 34 10.79 9.49 -5.26
CA LYS A 34 10.50 10.08 -3.94
C LYS A 34 9.32 9.38 -3.26
N ALA A 35 8.27 9.07 -4.01
CA ALA A 35 7.11 8.35 -3.50
C ALA A 35 7.44 6.92 -3.05
N CYS A 36 8.27 6.19 -3.81
CA CYS A 36 8.74 4.86 -3.42
C CYS A 36 9.59 4.92 -2.15
N ASN A 37 10.56 5.84 -2.10
CA ASN A 37 11.41 6.03 -0.92
C ASN A 37 10.59 6.38 0.32
N PHE A 38 9.57 7.23 0.16
CA PHE A 38 8.64 7.53 1.23
C PHE A 38 7.95 6.27 1.75
N LEU A 39 7.30 5.47 0.88
CA LEU A 39 6.64 4.23 1.29
C LEU A 39 7.63 3.25 1.96
N LEU A 40 8.78 3.01 1.35
CA LEU A 40 9.79 2.09 1.88
C LEU A 40 10.31 2.54 3.27
N SER A 41 10.47 3.85 3.49
CA SER A 41 10.91 4.40 4.78
C SER A 41 9.90 4.21 5.91
N LYS A 42 8.65 3.87 5.57
CA LYS A 42 7.54 3.69 6.52
C LYS A 42 7.12 2.23 6.69
N GLN A 43 7.84 1.28 6.08
CA GLN A 43 7.57 -0.13 6.27
C GLN A 43 7.93 -0.54 7.71
N LEU A 44 6.97 -1.16 8.41
CA LEU A 44 7.19 -1.71 9.74
C LEU A 44 8.14 -2.91 9.70
N SER A 45 8.75 -3.21 10.85
CA SER A 45 9.63 -4.39 11.00
C SER A 45 8.93 -5.72 10.70
N THR A 46 7.60 -5.78 10.90
CA THR A 46 6.77 -6.94 10.53
C THR A 46 6.63 -7.09 9.01
N GLY A 47 6.69 -5.98 8.27
CA GLY A 47 6.56 -5.95 6.81
C GLY A 47 5.36 -5.17 6.30
N GLY A 48 4.40 -4.82 7.18
CA GLY A 48 3.23 -4.05 6.81
C GLY A 48 3.42 -2.53 6.92
N TRP A 49 2.33 -1.81 6.67
CA TRP A 49 2.16 -0.38 6.93
C TRP A 49 0.91 -0.17 7.77
N GLY A 50 0.93 0.82 8.64
CA GLY A 50 -0.25 1.29 9.36
C GLY A 50 -0.13 2.78 9.64
N GLU A 51 -1.19 3.52 9.33
CA GLU A 51 -1.28 4.95 9.59
C GLU A 51 -2.27 5.20 10.72
N ASP A 52 -1.89 6.04 11.67
CA ASP A 52 -2.85 6.52 12.68
C ASP A 52 -3.82 7.54 12.04
N TYR A 53 -5.08 7.53 12.46
CA TYR A 53 -6.07 8.48 11.93
C TYR A 53 -5.71 9.95 12.20
N ILE A 54 -4.92 10.21 13.25
CA ILE A 54 -4.40 11.55 13.59
C ILE A 54 -3.59 12.14 12.42
N CYS A 55 -3.01 11.31 11.53
CA CYS A 55 -2.33 11.75 10.29
C CYS A 55 -3.16 12.74 9.47
N CYS A 56 -4.50 12.57 9.45
CA CYS A 56 -5.39 13.42 8.71
C CYS A 56 -5.56 14.81 9.35
N GLN A 57 -5.41 14.93 10.66
CA GLN A 57 -5.55 16.18 11.40
C GLN A 57 -4.27 17.02 11.39
N VAL A 58 -3.11 16.36 11.46
CA VAL A 58 -1.80 17.04 11.53
C VAL A 58 -1.09 17.16 10.18
N GLU A 59 -1.64 16.56 9.11
CA GLU A 59 -1.04 16.52 7.77
C GLU A 59 0.39 15.95 7.73
N GLU A 60 0.70 15.05 8.66
CA GLU A 60 1.98 14.35 8.77
C GLU A 60 1.77 12.85 8.90
N TYR A 61 2.74 12.04 8.46
CA TYR A 61 2.68 10.59 8.62
C TYR A 61 3.02 10.22 10.06
N ILE A 62 2.01 9.72 10.77
CA ILE A 62 2.12 9.12 12.10
C ILE A 62 1.96 7.61 11.94
N ASP A 63 3.00 6.90 12.39
CA ASP A 63 2.99 5.45 12.47
C ASP A 63 2.06 4.98 13.59
N SER A 64 1.10 4.13 13.27
CA SER A 64 0.22 3.48 14.26
C SER A 64 0.95 2.44 15.12
N GLY A 65 2.19 2.08 14.76
CA GLY A 65 3.01 1.06 15.42
C GLY A 65 2.54 -0.38 15.15
N ARG A 66 1.47 -0.56 14.37
CA ARG A 66 0.90 -1.86 14.03
C ARG A 66 0.56 -1.91 12.54
N PRO A 67 0.73 -3.06 11.88
CA PRO A 67 0.40 -3.19 10.47
C PRO A 67 -1.12 -3.25 10.29
N HIS A 68 -1.61 -2.53 9.27
CA HIS A 68 -3.01 -2.47 8.88
C HIS A 68 -3.17 -3.07 7.47
N ALA A 69 -4.11 -4.00 7.29
CA ALA A 69 -4.29 -4.74 6.05
C ALA A 69 -4.51 -3.82 4.84
N VAL A 70 -5.38 -2.81 4.98
CA VAL A 70 -5.66 -1.85 3.90
C VAL A 70 -4.47 -0.92 3.61
N ASN A 71 -3.82 -0.30 4.61
CA ASN A 71 -2.63 0.55 4.37
C ASN A 71 -1.48 -0.26 3.77
N THR A 72 -1.28 -1.49 4.26
CA THR A 72 -0.30 -2.43 3.70
C THR A 72 -0.60 -2.72 2.24
N ALA A 73 -1.86 -3.02 1.90
CA ALA A 73 -2.26 -3.27 0.53
C ALA A 73 -2.09 -2.04 -0.39
N TRP A 74 -2.40 -0.83 0.08
CA TRP A 74 -2.18 0.40 -0.70
C TRP A 74 -0.69 0.68 -0.93
N ALA A 75 0.14 0.61 0.10
CA ALA A 75 1.58 0.78 -0.03
C ALA A 75 2.17 -0.26 -1.00
N MET A 76 1.75 -1.53 -0.86
CA MET A 76 2.15 -2.62 -1.73
C MET A 76 1.75 -2.35 -3.19
N LEU A 77 0.50 -1.94 -3.46
CA LEU A 77 0.05 -1.58 -4.80
C LEU A 77 0.84 -0.38 -5.37
N GLY A 78 1.07 0.67 -4.58
CA GLY A 78 1.90 1.81 -5.01
C GLY A 78 3.28 1.38 -5.47
N LEU A 79 3.99 0.59 -4.66
CA LEU A 79 5.30 0.05 -5.00
C LEU A 79 5.26 -0.88 -6.22
N LEU A 80 4.22 -1.72 -6.34
CA LEU A 80 4.01 -2.56 -7.52
C LEU A 80 3.90 -1.72 -8.80
N TYR A 81 3.04 -0.71 -8.82
CA TYR A 81 2.86 0.17 -9.99
C TYR A 81 4.10 0.99 -10.33
N ALA A 82 4.94 1.31 -9.34
CA ALA A 82 6.22 1.96 -9.58
C ALA A 82 7.30 1.05 -10.20
N GLY A 83 7.08 -0.26 -10.25
CA GLY A 83 8.07 -1.23 -10.75
C GLY A 83 9.06 -1.70 -9.68
N GLN A 84 8.64 -1.71 -8.41
CA GLN A 84 9.51 -2.13 -7.31
C GLN A 84 9.89 -3.62 -7.39
N VAL A 85 9.08 -4.48 -8.01
CA VAL A 85 9.38 -5.93 -8.16
C VAL A 85 10.64 -6.17 -8.97
N GLU A 86 10.83 -5.38 -10.02
CA GLU A 86 11.99 -5.43 -10.90
C GLU A 86 13.24 -4.91 -10.21
N LEU A 87 13.10 -3.90 -9.33
CA LEU A 87 14.21 -3.29 -8.57
C LEU A 87 14.64 -4.15 -7.39
N ASP A 88 13.73 -4.40 -6.46
CA ASP A 88 13.94 -5.22 -5.27
C ASP A 88 12.57 -5.74 -4.75
N PRO A 89 12.27 -7.04 -4.92
CA PRO A 89 11.01 -7.62 -4.46
C PRO A 89 10.98 -7.89 -2.94
N ALA A 90 12.09 -7.77 -2.20
CA ALA A 90 12.15 -8.12 -0.78
C ALA A 90 11.14 -7.38 0.12
N PRO A 91 10.92 -6.05 -0.02
CA PRO A 91 9.89 -5.34 0.74
C PRO A 91 8.48 -5.87 0.46
N LEU A 92 8.20 -6.27 -0.79
CA LEU A 92 6.90 -6.80 -1.20
C LEU A 92 6.67 -8.22 -0.69
N TYR A 93 7.72 -9.04 -0.57
CA TYR A 93 7.61 -10.35 0.08
C TYR A 93 7.23 -10.22 1.56
N ARG A 94 7.85 -9.28 2.28
CA ARG A 94 7.49 -9.01 3.69
C ARG A 94 6.05 -8.54 3.81
N ALA A 95 5.62 -7.62 2.94
CA ALA A 95 4.24 -7.13 2.90
C ALA A 95 3.23 -8.25 2.60
N ALA A 96 3.54 -9.11 1.63
CA ALA A 96 2.68 -10.24 1.27
C ALA A 96 2.57 -11.25 2.41
N LYS A 97 3.69 -11.56 3.09
CA LYS A 97 3.69 -12.41 4.29
C LYS A 97 2.80 -11.82 5.38
N GLU A 98 2.91 -10.52 5.62
CA GLU A 98 2.10 -9.83 6.63
C GLU A 98 0.61 -9.93 6.32
N LEU A 99 0.20 -9.67 5.06
CA LEU A 99 -1.20 -9.83 4.64
C LEU A 99 -1.69 -11.28 4.77
N ILE A 100 -0.89 -12.26 4.33
CA ILE A 100 -1.26 -13.68 4.44
C ILE A 100 -1.45 -14.08 5.90
N ASN A 101 -0.59 -13.60 6.80
CA ASN A 101 -0.68 -13.88 8.23
C ASN A 101 -1.90 -13.21 8.90
N MET A 102 -2.40 -12.10 8.33
CA MET A 102 -3.62 -11.44 8.81
C MET A 102 -4.90 -12.11 8.33
N GLN A 103 -4.84 -12.97 7.31
CA GLN A 103 -6.04 -13.60 6.75
C GLN A 103 -6.66 -14.55 7.79
N LEU A 104 -7.97 -14.42 8.00
CA LEU A 104 -8.74 -15.27 8.90
C LEU A 104 -9.05 -16.61 8.23
N ASP A 105 -9.44 -17.62 9.03
CA ASP A 105 -9.85 -18.94 8.52
C ASP A 105 -11.05 -18.86 7.55
N THR A 106 -11.85 -17.80 7.65
CA THR A 106 -12.96 -17.51 6.73
C THR A 106 -12.50 -17.02 5.35
N GLY A 107 -11.21 -16.72 5.20
CA GLY A 107 -10.63 -16.07 4.02
C GLY A 107 -10.76 -14.55 4.02
N GLU A 108 -11.52 -13.97 4.96
CA GLU A 108 -11.60 -12.52 5.15
C GLU A 108 -10.36 -11.96 5.86
N PHE A 109 -10.25 -10.64 5.88
CA PHE A 109 -9.26 -9.91 6.69
C PHE A 109 -9.94 -9.25 7.90
N PRO A 110 -9.25 -9.12 9.05
CA PRO A 110 -9.83 -8.54 10.26
C PRO A 110 -10.30 -7.10 10.01
N GLN A 111 -11.39 -6.72 10.68
CA GLN A 111 -11.75 -5.32 10.79
C GLN A 111 -10.74 -4.65 11.74
N GLN A 112 -10.04 -3.65 11.22
CA GLN A 112 -9.07 -2.84 11.95
C GLN A 112 -9.57 -1.40 12.07
N GLU A 113 -8.71 -0.48 12.50
CA GLU A 113 -9.00 0.95 12.67
C GLU A 113 -9.58 1.58 11.39
N ILE A 114 -10.34 2.68 11.54
CA ILE A 114 -11.09 3.26 10.43
C ILE A 114 -10.15 3.89 9.41
N VAL A 115 -10.25 3.46 8.15
CA VAL A 115 -9.41 3.95 7.03
C VAL A 115 -10.08 4.97 6.11
N GLY A 116 -11.41 5.15 6.21
CA GLY A 116 -12.12 6.17 5.44
C GLY A 116 -12.09 7.51 6.16
N ASN A 117 -11.71 8.57 5.46
CA ASN A 117 -11.75 9.95 5.95
C ASN A 117 -12.44 10.83 4.90
N PHE A 118 -13.41 11.64 5.31
CA PHE A 118 -14.03 12.69 4.53
C PHE A 118 -13.89 14.02 5.29
N ASN A 119 -13.29 15.01 4.64
CA ASN A 119 -13.10 16.37 5.16
C ASN A 119 -12.41 16.45 6.54
N SER A 120 -11.44 15.57 6.79
CA SER A 120 -10.60 15.55 8.01
C SER A 120 -11.37 15.42 9.33
N SER A 121 -12.66 15.08 9.28
CA SER A 121 -13.58 15.10 10.43
C SER A 121 -14.62 13.98 10.43
N LEU A 122 -14.82 13.29 9.30
CA LEU A 122 -15.87 12.28 9.15
C LEU A 122 -15.25 10.95 8.72
N PHE A 123 -15.21 9.99 9.65
CA PHE A 123 -14.60 8.68 9.44
C PHE A 123 -15.67 7.64 9.10
N PHE A 124 -15.51 6.90 8.01
CA PHE A 124 -16.43 5.83 7.62
C PHE A 124 -15.69 4.52 7.36
N ASN A 125 -16.34 3.42 7.71
CA ASN A 125 -15.86 2.09 7.35
C ASN A 125 -16.28 1.75 5.91
N TYR A 126 -15.29 1.67 5.02
CA TYR A 126 -15.45 0.92 3.78
C TYR A 126 -15.28 -0.57 4.10
N THR A 127 -16.34 -1.24 4.57
CA THR A 127 -16.29 -2.62 5.07
C THR A 127 -15.66 -3.59 4.06
N ASN A 128 -15.82 -3.34 2.76
CA ASN A 128 -15.25 -4.18 1.71
C ASN A 128 -13.76 -3.95 1.47
N TYR A 129 -13.17 -2.83 1.91
CA TYR A 129 -11.76 -2.52 1.64
C TYR A 129 -10.81 -3.51 2.30
N ARG A 130 -11.17 -4.01 3.50
CA ARG A 130 -10.40 -5.04 4.20
C ARG A 130 -10.21 -6.29 3.36
N ASN A 131 -11.17 -6.65 2.51
CA ASN A 131 -11.05 -7.81 1.63
C ASN A 131 -10.53 -7.41 0.23
N LEU A 132 -11.09 -6.36 -0.37
CA LEU A 132 -10.81 -5.96 -1.75
C LEU A 132 -9.34 -5.63 -1.99
N PHE A 133 -8.74 -4.79 -1.14
CA PHE A 133 -7.38 -4.31 -1.38
C PHE A 133 -6.31 -5.37 -1.12
N PRO A 134 -6.35 -6.15 -0.03
CA PRO A 134 -5.40 -7.23 0.16
C PRO A 134 -5.45 -8.28 -0.96
N ILE A 135 -6.64 -8.68 -1.40
CA ILE A 135 -6.80 -9.61 -2.54
C ILE A 135 -6.17 -9.00 -3.80
N TRP A 136 -6.44 -7.73 -4.09
CA TRP A 136 -5.86 -7.05 -5.25
C TRP A 136 -4.33 -6.97 -5.17
N ALA A 137 -3.78 -6.54 -4.03
CA ALA A 137 -2.34 -6.42 -3.82
C ALA A 137 -1.62 -7.76 -4.00
N LEU A 138 -2.11 -8.82 -3.36
CA LEU A 138 -1.55 -10.16 -3.46
C LEU A 138 -1.65 -10.71 -4.89
N GLY A 139 -2.79 -10.53 -5.55
CA GLY A 139 -3.00 -10.96 -6.94
C GLY A 139 -2.06 -10.26 -7.92
N GLU A 140 -1.92 -8.94 -7.80
CA GLU A 140 -1.04 -8.14 -8.65
C GLU A 140 0.44 -8.48 -8.41
N PHE A 141 0.85 -8.70 -7.15
CA PHE A 141 2.21 -9.13 -6.83
C PHE A 141 2.54 -10.50 -7.43
N ARG A 142 1.65 -11.49 -7.25
CA ARG A 142 1.82 -12.82 -7.87
C ARG A 142 1.96 -12.70 -9.38
N ARG A 143 1.11 -11.91 -10.04
CA ARG A 143 1.15 -11.69 -11.49
C ARG A 143 2.51 -11.12 -11.94
N ARG A 144 3.03 -10.11 -11.26
CA ARG A 144 4.31 -9.47 -11.60
C ARG A 144 5.52 -10.36 -11.32
N LEU A 145 5.51 -11.12 -10.22
CA LEU A 145 6.57 -12.08 -9.92
C LEU A 145 6.70 -13.16 -10.99
N LEU A 146 5.57 -13.71 -11.45
CA LEU A 146 5.57 -14.71 -12.53
C LEU A 146 6.10 -14.11 -13.84
N ALA A 147 5.68 -12.88 -14.17
CA ALA A 147 6.18 -12.18 -15.35
C ALA A 147 7.69 -11.88 -15.27
N LYS A 148 8.23 -11.59 -14.08
CA LYS A 148 9.69 -11.43 -13.87
C LYS A 148 10.43 -12.75 -14.10
N LYS A 149 9.98 -13.84 -13.46
CA LYS A 149 10.60 -15.17 -13.62
C LYS A 149 10.62 -15.65 -15.07
N ALA A 150 9.54 -15.39 -15.82
CA ALA A 150 9.46 -15.76 -17.24
C ALA A 150 10.42 -14.97 -18.15
N LYS A 151 11.00 -13.86 -17.69
CA LYS A 151 12.04 -13.11 -18.42
C LYS A 151 13.47 -13.53 -18.04
N GLU A 152 13.62 -14.23 -16.92
CA GLU A 152 14.91 -14.66 -16.36
C GLU A 152 15.28 -16.10 -16.75
N GLY A 153 14.31 -16.91 -17.17
CA GLY A 153 14.50 -18.26 -17.72
C GLY A 153 14.37 -18.29 -19.22
#